data_AF-A0AAN7WIZ2-F1
#
_entry.id   AF-A0AAN7WIZ2-F1
#
_cell.length_a   1.000
_cell.length_b   1.000
_cell.length_c   1.000
_cell.angle_alpha   90.00
_cell.angle_beta   90.00
_cell.angle_gamma   90.00
#
_symmetry.space_group_name_H-M   'P 1'
#
loop_
_entity.id
_entity.type
_entity.pdbx_description
1 polymer ?
#
loop_
_entity_poly.entity_id
_entity_poly.type
_entity_poly.pdbx_seq_one_letter_code
_entity_poly.pdbx_strand_id
1 'polypeptide(L)'
;MQGYIESSLSLFNISDFSNSSVPMRTPYNITTCRYRDFRYPPGHPRQYEYNVYYWHVIAAKLAFIIVMEHIVYLTKFVLSYVIPDVPYAVKEQIKREKYLTQVILHETNLKLVTKRLKPVDDGTVKCGKVNLTREEMELDF
;
A
#
# COMPACT_ATOMS: atom_id res chain seq x y z
N MET A 1 0.00 -25.19 28.29
CA MET A 1 -1.33 -25.34 27.65
C MET A 1 -2.37 -25.96 28.58
N GLN A 2 -1.99 -26.92 29.45
CA GLN A 2 -2.92 -27.43 30.47
C GLN A 2 -3.39 -26.28 31.38
N GLY A 3 -4.70 -26.24 31.67
CA GLY A 3 -5.31 -25.15 32.45
C GLY A 3 -5.73 -23.90 31.65
N TYR A 4 -5.47 -23.83 30.33
CA TYR A 4 -5.86 -22.67 29.51
C TYR A 4 -7.36 -22.38 29.59
N ILE A 5 -8.20 -23.41 29.44
CA ILE A 5 -9.67 -23.26 29.50
C ILE A 5 -10.12 -22.75 30.86
N GLU A 6 -9.53 -23.22 31.95
CA GLU A 6 -9.89 -22.76 33.30
C GLU A 6 -9.48 -21.30 33.53
N SER A 7 -8.31 -20.89 33.02
CA SER A 7 -7.81 -19.51 33.14
C SER A 7 -8.48 -18.50 32.20
N SER A 8 -8.99 -18.96 31.06
CA SER A 8 -9.64 -18.11 30.03
C SER A 8 -11.14 -17.91 30.26
N LEU A 9 -11.68 -18.52 31.31
CA LEU A 9 -13.08 -18.40 31.70
C LEU A 9 -13.18 -17.66 33.03
N SER A 10 -13.96 -16.58 33.06
CA SER A 10 -14.32 -15.88 34.30
C SER A 10 -15.53 -16.51 34.96
N LEU A 11 -15.54 -16.52 36.29
CA LEU A 11 -16.65 -16.99 37.12
C LEU A 11 -17.68 -15.88 37.33
N PHE A 12 -18.96 -16.23 37.22
CA PHE A 12 -20.09 -15.35 37.50
C PHE A 12 -21.02 -16.02 38.51
N ASN A 13 -21.47 -15.27 39.51
CA ASN A 13 -22.46 -15.75 40.46
C ASN A 13 -23.88 -15.45 39.95
N ILE A 14 -24.73 -16.48 39.89
CA ILE A 14 -26.07 -16.36 39.30
C ILE A 14 -26.99 -15.47 40.14
N SER A 15 -26.71 -15.30 41.44
CA SER A 15 -27.44 -14.36 42.29
C SER A 15 -27.26 -12.89 41.87
N ASP A 16 -26.21 -12.57 41.11
CA ASP A 16 -25.83 -11.19 40.81
C ASP A 16 -26.44 -10.71 39.48
N PHE A 17 -27.32 -11.50 38.86
CA PHE A 17 -28.09 -11.06 37.70
C PHE A 17 -29.07 -9.93 38.07
N SER A 18 -29.16 -8.92 37.21
CA SER A 18 -30.26 -7.94 37.25
C SER A 18 -31.60 -8.63 37.01
N ASN A 19 -32.66 -8.19 37.68
CA ASN A 19 -34.04 -8.69 37.52
C ASN A 19 -34.50 -8.81 36.06
N SER A 20 -34.00 -7.95 35.15
CA SER A 20 -34.31 -7.98 33.72
C SER A 20 -33.55 -9.03 32.91
N SER A 21 -32.43 -9.52 33.44
CA SER A 21 -31.48 -10.44 32.78
C SER A 21 -31.48 -11.85 33.36
N VAL A 22 -32.30 -12.10 34.39
CA VAL A 22 -32.40 -13.42 35.02
C VAL A 22 -32.98 -14.42 34.01
N PRO A 23 -32.35 -15.58 33.81
CA PRO A 23 -32.88 -16.61 32.92
C PRO A 23 -34.20 -17.18 33.48
N MET A 24 -35.22 -17.27 32.62
CA MET A 24 -36.57 -17.74 32.99
C MET A 24 -36.61 -19.21 33.48
N ARG A 25 -35.62 -20.03 33.08
CA ARG A 25 -35.47 -21.41 33.55
C ARG A 25 -34.00 -21.70 33.76
N THR A 26 -33.60 -21.97 35.01
CA THR A 26 -32.32 -22.59 35.33
C THR A 26 -32.54 -24.11 35.42
N PRO A 27 -31.97 -24.91 34.52
CA PRO A 27 -32.26 -26.35 34.46
C PRO A 27 -31.73 -27.16 35.66
N TYR A 28 -30.92 -26.56 36.55
CA TYR A 28 -30.30 -27.21 37.70
C TYR A 28 -30.02 -26.20 38.84
N ASN A 29 -29.75 -26.70 40.06
CA ASN A 29 -29.27 -25.92 41.22
C ASN A 29 -27.83 -25.43 41.02
N ILE A 30 -27.60 -24.58 40.01
CA ILE A 30 -26.29 -24.00 39.71
C ILE A 30 -26.17 -22.68 40.47
N THR A 31 -25.07 -22.51 41.19
CA THR A 31 -24.73 -21.27 41.90
C THR A 31 -23.86 -20.35 41.06
N THR A 32 -22.93 -20.91 40.29
CA THR A 32 -21.98 -20.15 39.47
C THR A 32 -21.93 -20.64 38.03
N CYS A 33 -21.82 -19.72 37.08
CA CYS A 33 -21.55 -20.03 35.68
C CYS A 33 -20.20 -19.46 35.23
N ARG A 34 -19.69 -19.98 34.10
CA ARG A 34 -18.42 -19.53 33.50
C ARG A 34 -18.68 -18.93 32.12
N TYR A 35 -18.03 -17.82 31.82
CA TYR A 35 -18.12 -17.13 30.54
C TYR A 35 -16.73 -16.73 30.05
N ARG A 36 -16.61 -16.50 28.73
CA ARG A 36 -15.34 -16.14 28.10
C ARG A 36 -15.03 -14.66 28.32
N ASP A 37 -14.37 -14.34 29.41
CA ASP A 37 -13.81 -13.02 29.68
C ASP A 37 -12.68 -13.10 30.73
N PHE A 38 -11.88 -12.05 30.83
CA PHE A 38 -10.81 -11.91 31.82
C PHE A 38 -11.20 -10.90 32.90
N ARG A 39 -12.07 -11.33 33.82
CA ARG A 39 -12.58 -10.52 34.93
C ARG A 39 -12.29 -11.14 36.28
N TYR A 40 -12.31 -10.32 37.33
CA TYR A 40 -12.16 -10.82 38.70
C TYR A 40 -13.39 -11.65 39.13
N PRO A 41 -13.18 -12.72 39.91
CA PRO A 41 -14.25 -13.59 40.39
C PRO A 41 -15.15 -12.89 41.42
N PRO A 42 -16.35 -13.46 41.69
CA PRO A 42 -17.21 -12.99 42.78
C PRO A 42 -16.48 -13.07 44.13
N GLY A 43 -16.68 -12.06 44.97
CA GLY A 43 -16.02 -11.95 46.29
C GLY A 43 -14.64 -11.27 46.28
N HIS A 44 -14.10 -10.92 45.11
CA HIS A 44 -12.92 -10.06 45.00
C HIS A 44 -13.31 -8.58 45.25
N PRO A 45 -12.44 -7.73 45.85
CA PRO A 45 -12.74 -6.31 46.07
C PRO A 45 -13.10 -5.53 44.79
N ARG A 46 -12.62 -6.01 43.64
CA ARG A 46 -12.92 -5.49 42.29
C ARG A 46 -13.73 -6.47 41.45
N GLN A 47 -14.80 -7.03 42.03
CA GLN A 47 -15.62 -8.04 41.37
C GLN A 47 -16.11 -7.59 40.00
N TYR A 48 -16.10 -8.49 39.02
CA TYR A 48 -16.60 -8.26 37.65
C TYR A 48 -15.89 -7.18 36.83
N GLU A 49 -14.88 -6.52 37.39
CA GLU A 49 -13.98 -5.62 36.67
C GLU A 49 -12.91 -6.39 35.88
N TYR A 50 -12.35 -5.72 34.88
CA TYR A 50 -11.28 -6.28 34.06
C TYR A 50 -10.02 -6.55 34.87
N ASN A 51 -9.47 -7.75 34.70
CA ASN A 51 -8.21 -8.15 35.30
C ASN A 51 -7.03 -7.53 34.50
N VAL A 52 -5.85 -7.47 35.10
CA VAL A 52 -4.60 -7.06 34.43
C VAL A 52 -4.30 -7.95 33.22
N TYR A 53 -4.65 -9.24 33.28
CA TYR A 53 -4.54 -10.15 32.13
C TYR A 53 -5.32 -9.69 30.90
N TYR A 54 -6.50 -9.09 31.08
CA TYR A 54 -7.30 -8.54 29.97
C TYR A 54 -6.48 -7.49 29.20
N TRP A 55 -5.85 -6.57 29.93
CA TRP A 55 -5.03 -5.51 29.36
C TRP A 55 -3.78 -6.04 28.67
N HIS A 56 -3.11 -7.03 29.25
CA HIS A 56 -1.96 -7.67 28.60
C HIS A 56 -2.34 -8.36 27.29
N VAL A 57 -3.48 -9.09 27.26
CA VAL A 57 -3.94 -9.76 26.04
C VAL A 57 -4.28 -8.76 24.95
N ILE A 58 -4.93 -7.64 25.29
CA ILE A 58 -5.22 -6.57 24.33
C ILE A 58 -3.94 -5.91 23.84
N ALA A 59 -3.02 -5.56 24.74
CA ALA A 59 -1.74 -4.98 24.37
C ALA A 59 -0.95 -5.90 23.42
N ALA A 60 -0.93 -7.22 23.71
CA ALA A 60 -0.28 -8.20 22.84
C ALA A 60 -0.96 -8.29 21.46
N LYS A 61 -2.30 -8.25 21.39
CA LYS A 61 -3.04 -8.23 20.12
C LYS A 61 -2.72 -6.97 19.30
N LEU A 62 -2.70 -5.81 19.93
CA LEU A 62 -2.37 -4.54 19.27
C LEU A 62 -0.91 -4.52 18.80
N ALA A 63 0.03 -4.95 19.64
CA ALA A 63 1.44 -5.05 19.26
C ALA A 63 1.64 -6.00 18.07
N PHE A 64 0.93 -7.14 18.05
CA PHE A 64 0.97 -8.07 16.92
C PHE A 64 0.49 -7.42 15.62
N ILE A 65 -0.62 -6.68 15.67
CA ILE A 65 -1.14 -5.94 14.51
C ILE A 65 -0.09 -4.95 14.00
N ILE A 66 0.48 -4.12 14.89
CA ILE A 66 1.48 -3.11 14.53
C ILE A 66 2.71 -3.78 13.91
N VAL A 67 3.27 -4.82 14.53
CA VAL A 67 4.46 -5.51 13.99
C VAL A 67 4.17 -6.12 12.62
N MET A 68 3.05 -6.81 12.47
CA MET A 68 2.66 -7.41 11.19
C MET A 68 2.45 -6.35 10.10
N GLU A 69 1.80 -5.24 10.45
CA GLU A 69 1.62 -4.10 9.57
C GLU A 69 2.96 -3.54 9.08
N HIS A 70 3.91 -3.32 9.98
CA HIS A 70 5.26 -2.84 9.62
C HIS A 70 5.99 -3.84 8.71
N ILE A 71 5.90 -5.15 8.97
CA ILE A 71 6.49 -6.17 8.10
C ILE A 71 5.87 -6.13 6.71
N VAL A 72 4.54 -6.02 6.61
CA VAL A 72 3.83 -5.93 5.33
C VAL A 72 4.19 -4.64 4.59
N TYR A 73 4.30 -3.51 5.28
CA TYR A 73 4.72 -2.25 4.66
C TYR A 73 6.17 -2.29 4.20
N LEU A 74 7.08 -2.85 5.00
CA LEU A 74 8.48 -3.01 4.61
C LEU A 74 8.62 -3.91 3.38
N THR A 75 7.93 -5.04 3.35
CA THR A 75 7.96 -5.94 2.17
C THR A 75 7.37 -5.26 0.93
N LYS A 76 6.26 -4.52 1.06
CA LYS A 76 5.71 -3.70 -0.04
C LYS A 76 6.70 -2.63 -0.52
N PHE A 77 7.37 -1.94 0.41
CA PHE A 77 8.37 -0.92 0.08
C PHE A 77 9.56 -1.54 -0.69
N VAL A 78 10.06 -2.68 -0.22
CA VAL A 78 11.13 -3.42 -0.90
C VAL A 78 10.66 -3.86 -2.29
N LEU A 79 9.44 -4.37 -2.45
CA LEU A 79 8.89 -4.75 -3.75
C LEU A 79 8.80 -3.56 -4.72
N SER A 80 8.33 -2.40 -4.24
CA SER A 80 8.29 -1.18 -5.05
C SER A 80 9.68 -0.65 -5.40
N TYR A 81 10.68 -0.92 -4.57
CA TYR A 81 12.06 -0.55 -4.86
C TYR A 81 12.72 -1.47 -5.89
N VAL A 82 12.40 -2.77 -5.84
CA VAL A 82 12.98 -3.78 -6.74
C VAL A 82 12.37 -3.70 -8.14
N ILE A 83 11.07 -3.48 -8.26
CA ILE A 83 10.39 -3.42 -9.56
C ILE A 83 10.42 -1.97 -10.05
N PRO A 84 11.21 -1.64 -11.09
CA PRO A 84 11.16 -0.31 -11.67
C PRO A 84 9.80 -0.08 -12.35
N ASP A 85 9.17 1.06 -12.06
CA ASP A 85 7.85 1.42 -12.61
C ASP A 85 7.80 1.45 -14.15
N VAL A 86 8.96 1.66 -14.80
CA VAL A 86 9.08 1.69 -16.27
C VAL A 86 9.99 0.58 -16.75
N PRO A 87 9.52 -0.32 -17.63
CA PRO A 87 10.33 -1.41 -18.17
C PRO A 87 11.46 -0.88 -19.07
N TYR A 88 12.55 -1.64 -19.16
CA TYR A 88 13.77 -1.24 -19.88
C TYR A 88 13.51 -0.94 -21.37
N ALA A 89 12.70 -1.75 -22.05
CA ALA A 89 12.38 -1.57 -23.47
C ALA A 89 11.78 -0.19 -23.77
N VAL A 90 10.86 0.30 -22.91
CA VAL A 90 10.25 1.62 -23.08
C VAL A 90 11.26 2.73 -22.80
N LYS A 91 12.14 2.57 -21.81
CA LYS A 91 13.24 3.54 -21.56
C LYS A 91 14.16 3.67 -22.77
N GLU A 92 14.45 2.55 -23.45
CA GLU A 92 15.29 2.55 -24.64
C GLU A 92 14.61 3.26 -25.82
N GLN A 93 13.33 2.96 -26.07
CA GLN A 93 12.55 3.63 -27.12
C GLN A 93 12.48 5.15 -26.90
N ILE A 94 12.16 5.59 -25.67
CA ILE A 94 12.14 7.02 -25.32
C ILE A 94 13.51 7.67 -25.53
N LYS A 95 14.62 6.96 -25.24
CA LYS A 95 15.97 7.48 -25.46
C LYS A 95 16.27 7.65 -26.94
N ARG A 96 15.86 6.69 -27.78
CA ARG A 96 16.03 6.76 -29.25
C ARG A 96 15.21 7.89 -29.85
N GLU A 97 13.93 8.01 -29.49
CA GLU A 97 13.06 9.10 -29.96
C GLU A 97 13.60 10.48 -29.56
N LYS A 98 14.06 10.64 -28.31
CA LYS A 98 14.67 11.88 -27.84
C LYS A 98 15.93 12.24 -28.61
N TYR A 99 16.80 11.27 -28.87
CA TYR A 99 18.01 11.47 -29.66
C TYR A 99 17.67 11.92 -31.09
N LEU A 100 16.77 11.21 -31.76
CA LEU A 100 16.32 11.55 -33.12
C LEU A 100 15.72 12.97 -33.17
N THR A 101 14.87 13.30 -32.19
CA THR A 101 14.26 14.63 -32.09
C THR A 101 15.31 15.74 -31.89
N GLN A 102 16.34 15.50 -31.07
CA GLN A 102 17.43 16.46 -30.86
C GLN A 102 18.27 16.69 -32.12
N VAL A 103 18.57 15.62 -32.87
CA VAL A 103 19.31 15.73 -34.13
C VAL A 103 18.52 16.55 -35.16
N ILE A 104 17.23 16.24 -35.35
CA ILE A 104 16.35 16.98 -36.28
C ILE A 104 16.25 18.46 -35.85
N LEU A 105 16.09 18.73 -34.55
CA LEU A 105 16.03 20.10 -34.03
C LEU A 105 17.35 20.87 -34.27
N HIS A 106 18.50 20.22 -34.09
CA HIS A 106 19.80 20.85 -34.32
C HIS A 106 20.01 21.19 -35.79
N GLU A 107 19.75 20.25 -36.70
CA GLU A 107 19.85 20.48 -38.14
C GLU A 107 18.92 21.59 -38.63
N THR A 108 17.68 21.62 -38.14
CA THR A 108 16.72 22.66 -38.49
C THR A 108 17.18 24.03 -38.00
N ASN A 109 17.71 24.14 -36.78
CA ASN A 109 18.30 25.38 -36.28
C ASN A 109 19.50 25.84 -37.11
N LEU A 110 20.43 24.95 -37.47
CA LEU A 110 21.56 25.31 -38.34
C LEU A 110 21.09 25.80 -39.71
N LYS A 111 20.12 25.13 -40.33
CA LYS A 111 19.54 25.56 -41.62
C LYS A 111 18.88 26.93 -41.51
N LEU A 112 18.21 27.24 -40.40
CA LEU A 112 17.60 28.55 -40.15
C LEU A 112 18.66 29.64 -39.92
N VAL A 113 19.69 29.38 -39.11
CA VAL A 113 20.78 30.34 -38.86
C VAL A 113 21.52 30.65 -40.15
N THR A 114 21.87 29.65 -40.96
CA THR A 114 22.53 29.85 -42.26
C THR A 114 21.65 30.65 -43.23
N LYS A 115 20.33 30.42 -43.23
CA LYS A 115 19.38 31.25 -44.01
C LYS A 115 19.34 32.70 -43.54
N ARG A 116 19.47 32.94 -42.23
CA ARG A 116 19.50 34.30 -41.63
C ARG A 116 20.83 35.01 -41.84
N LEU A 117 21.94 34.26 -41.85
CA LEU A 117 23.30 34.78 -42.06
C LEU A 117 23.63 35.03 -43.53
N LYS A 118 22.89 34.43 -44.48
CA LYS A 118 23.04 34.79 -45.90
C LYS A 118 22.61 36.27 -46.04
N PRO A 119 23.55 37.21 -46.26
CA PRO A 119 23.18 38.58 -46.49
C PRO A 119 22.45 38.66 -47.83
N VAL A 120 21.55 39.62 -47.94
CA VAL A 120 20.85 39.98 -49.16
C VAL A 120 21.89 40.41 -50.20
N ASP A 121 22.31 39.47 -51.05
CA ASP A 121 22.82 39.69 -52.39
C ASP A 121 22.78 38.35 -53.14
N ASP A 122 21.71 38.11 -53.87
CA ASP A 122 21.79 37.99 -55.33
C ASP A 122 20.38 37.77 -55.89
N GLY A 123 20.13 38.41 -57.04
CA GLY A 123 18.91 38.22 -57.79
C GLY A 123 18.78 36.78 -58.26
N THR A 124 17.53 36.33 -58.38
CA THR A 124 17.07 35.10 -59.04
C THR A 124 17.33 33.76 -58.33
N VAL A 125 16.37 32.87 -58.57
CA VAL A 125 16.40 31.41 -58.38
C VAL A 125 15.75 30.87 -57.10
N LYS A 126 14.45 30.64 -57.27
CA LYS A 126 13.63 29.51 -56.82
C LYS A 126 13.79 29.09 -55.36
N CYS A 127 12.69 29.26 -54.62
CA CYS A 127 12.30 28.35 -53.54
C CYS A 127 12.31 26.92 -54.11
N GLY A 128 13.47 26.27 -53.99
CA GLY A 128 13.64 24.85 -54.25
C GLY A 128 12.78 24.12 -53.24
N LYS A 129 11.72 23.48 -53.75
CA LYS A 129 10.90 22.51 -53.02
C LYS A 129 11.80 21.69 -52.12
N VAL A 130 11.49 21.64 -50.81
CA VAL A 130 11.97 20.56 -49.96
C VAL A 130 11.20 19.32 -50.40
N ASN A 131 11.67 18.70 -51.47
CA ASN A 131 11.39 17.32 -51.79
C ASN A 131 12.65 16.55 -51.39
N LEU A 132 12.74 16.16 -50.13
CA LEU A 132 13.68 15.12 -49.71
C LEU A 132 12.84 13.92 -49.28
N THR A 133 12.65 13.07 -50.28
CA THR A 133 12.59 11.60 -50.20
C THR A 133 11.65 11.00 -49.16
N ARG A 134 10.42 10.81 -49.62
CA ARG A 134 9.67 9.55 -49.47
C ARG A 134 10.58 8.39 -49.95
N GLU A 135 11.40 7.87 -49.04
CA GLU A 135 12.29 6.69 -49.09
C GLU A 135 13.35 6.97 -48.00
N GLU A 136 13.03 6.84 -46.71
CA GLU A 136 13.34 5.68 -45.85
C GLU A 136 12.26 5.57 -44.76
N MET A 137 11.08 5.06 -45.14
CA MET A 137 10.02 4.62 -44.22
C MET A 137 9.71 3.14 -44.49
N GLU A 138 10.76 2.35 -44.70
CA GLU A 138 10.76 0.88 -44.69
C GLU A 138 12.08 0.45 -44.04
N LEU A 139 12.00 -0.49 -43.09
CA LEU A 139 13.04 -0.96 -42.14
C LEU A 139 13.20 -0.02 -40.93
N ASP A 140 12.58 -0.27 -39.77
CA ASP A 140 12.44 -1.56 -39.09
C ASP A 140 11.08 -1.70 -38.38
N PHE A 141 10.42 -2.84 -38.65
CA PHE A 141 9.51 -3.52 -37.71
C PHE A 141 10.34 -4.29 -36.68
#